data_AF-A0A955AN01-F1
#
_entry.id   AF-A0A955AN01-F1
#
_cell.length_a   1.000
_cell.length_b   1.000
_cell.length_c   1.000
_cell.angle_alpha   90.00
_cell.angle_beta   90.00
_cell.angle_gamma   90.00
#
_symmetry.space_group_name_H-M   'P 1'
#
loop_
_entity.id
_entity.type
_entity.pdbx_description
1 polymer ?
#
loop_
_entity_poly.entity_id
_entity_poly.type
_entity_poly.pdbx_seq_one_letter_code
_entity_poly.pdbx_strand_id
1 'polypeptide(L)'
;MNSTNATMLAVTVSNGQLLVDHKRRAPVRHKNEALVRVALAGICSTDLEIIKGYFGFEGILGHEFVGQVAQCDQPQWLGKRVVASINFADAMSPEYSEFGFEHHPHRQVLGIHNRDGAMAQWVCIPVANLYEVPEDLSDRRAVFTEPVAAALRIAV
;
A
#
# COMPACT_ATOMS: atom_id res chain seq x y z
N MET A 1 19.04 -11.37 2.55
CA MET A 1 18.45 -12.72 2.52
C MET A 1 17.36 -12.71 1.44
N ASN A 2 17.57 -13.41 0.32
CA ASN A 2 16.60 -13.48 -0.78
C ASN A 2 15.44 -14.40 -0.36
N SER A 3 14.25 -13.82 -0.17
CA SER A 3 13.09 -14.44 0.48
C SER A 3 12.15 -15.18 -0.49
N THR A 4 12.67 -15.95 -1.45
CA THR A 4 11.81 -16.54 -2.49
C THR A 4 10.80 -17.58 -2.00
N ASN A 5 10.88 -18.03 -0.74
CA ASN A 5 9.96 -19.03 -0.14
C ASN A 5 9.30 -18.57 1.17
N ALA A 6 9.40 -17.31 1.57
CA ALA A 6 8.73 -16.84 2.79
C ALA A 6 7.22 -16.71 2.55
N THR A 7 6.42 -17.11 3.53
CA THR A 7 4.96 -16.92 3.54
C THR A 7 4.54 -15.99 4.66
N MET A 8 3.34 -15.43 4.55
CA MET A 8 2.77 -14.48 5.49
C MET A 8 1.25 -14.64 5.57
N LEU A 9 0.68 -14.11 6.66
CA LEU A 9 -0.75 -13.88 6.81
C LEU A 9 -1.19 -12.69 5.94
N ALA A 10 -2.29 -12.85 5.21
CA ALA A 10 -2.93 -11.78 4.43
C ALA A 10 -4.44 -11.97 4.33
N VAL A 11 -5.16 -10.87 4.13
CA VAL A 11 -6.58 -10.85 3.76
C VAL A 11 -6.68 -10.68 2.25
N THR A 12 -7.22 -11.67 1.57
CA THR A 12 -7.29 -11.72 0.11
C THR A 12 -8.71 -11.78 -0.40
N VAL A 13 -8.96 -11.19 -1.57
CA VAL A 13 -10.17 -11.39 -2.35
C VAL A 13 -9.83 -12.14 -3.64
N SER A 14 -10.61 -13.16 -3.98
CA SER A 14 -10.55 -13.87 -5.26
C SER A 14 -11.92 -14.44 -5.58
N ASN A 15 -12.38 -14.30 -6.83
CA ASN A 15 -13.70 -14.75 -7.27
C ASN A 15 -14.86 -14.25 -6.36
N GLY A 16 -14.77 -13.02 -5.87
CA GLY A 16 -15.76 -12.43 -4.96
C GLY A 16 -15.77 -13.02 -3.54
N GLN A 17 -14.80 -13.85 -3.19
CA GLN A 17 -14.67 -14.43 -1.85
C GLN A 17 -13.55 -13.77 -1.06
N LEU A 18 -13.88 -13.36 0.17
CA LEU A 18 -12.92 -12.86 1.14
C LEU A 18 -12.33 -14.02 1.95
N LEU A 19 -11.01 -14.13 2.00
CA LEU A 19 -10.29 -15.20 2.69
C LEU A 19 -9.17 -14.63 3.56
N VAL A 20 -8.93 -15.29 4.69
CA VAL A 20 -7.71 -15.09 5.48
C VAL A 20 -6.72 -16.18 5.07
N ASP A 21 -5.73 -15.81 4.25
CA ASP A 21 -4.68 -16.71 3.77
C ASP A 21 -3.50 -16.69 4.74
N HIS A 22 -3.27 -17.80 5.44
CA HIS A 22 -2.16 -17.97 6.38
C HIS A 22 -0.82 -18.31 5.71
N LYS A 23 -0.81 -18.57 4.40
CA LYS A 23 0.37 -19.03 3.64
C LYS A 23 0.58 -18.23 2.35
N ARG A 24 0.07 -17.00 2.30
CA ARG A 24 0.28 -16.09 1.16
C ARG A 24 1.78 -15.89 0.97
N ARG A 25 2.27 -15.95 -0.26
CA ARG A 25 3.69 -15.67 -0.53
C ARG A 25 4.00 -14.23 -0.12
N ALA A 26 5.12 -14.04 0.60
CA ALA A 26 5.59 -12.70 0.91
C ALA A 26 5.93 -11.95 -0.40
N PRO A 27 5.69 -10.63 -0.45
CA PRO A 27 5.99 -9.86 -1.66
C PRO A 27 7.50 -9.81 -1.89
N VAL A 28 7.89 -9.74 -3.16
CA VAL A 28 9.28 -9.55 -3.56
C VAL A 28 9.52 -8.05 -3.71
N ARG A 29 10.50 -7.51 -2.99
CA ARG A 29 10.87 -6.10 -3.08
C ARG A 29 11.65 -5.85 -4.37
N HIS A 30 11.22 -4.87 -5.17
CA HIS A 30 11.96 -4.41 -6.33
C HIS A 30 12.86 -3.21 -6.00
N LYS A 31 13.72 -2.82 -6.95
CA LYS A 31 14.53 -1.61 -6.84
C LYS A 31 13.63 -0.40 -6.63
N ASN A 32 14.06 0.54 -5.79
CA ASN A 32 13.30 1.74 -5.41
C ASN A 32 12.01 1.47 -4.64
N GLU A 33 11.77 0.23 -4.18
CA GLU A 33 10.71 -0.08 -3.23
C GLU A 33 11.28 -0.34 -1.84
N ALA A 34 10.46 -0.09 -0.83
CA ALA A 34 10.66 -0.52 0.55
C ALA A 34 9.77 -1.73 0.85
N LEU A 35 10.33 -2.72 1.54
CA LEU A 35 9.54 -3.74 2.21
C LEU A 35 9.13 -3.20 3.58
N VAL A 36 7.83 -3.08 3.81
CA VAL A 36 7.25 -2.52 5.03
C VAL A 36 6.59 -3.62 5.83
N ARG A 37 6.92 -3.71 7.12
CA ARG A 37 6.18 -4.53 8.09
C ARG A 37 4.93 -3.75 8.51
N VAL A 38 3.75 -4.25 8.18
CA VAL A 38 2.51 -3.57 8.54
C VAL A 38 2.27 -3.75 10.04
N ALA A 39 1.97 -2.64 10.72
CA ALA A 39 1.64 -2.62 12.14
C ALA A 39 0.12 -2.49 12.36
N LEU A 40 -0.52 -1.66 11.52
CA LEU A 40 -1.95 -1.40 11.57
C LEU A 40 -2.46 -1.13 10.14
N ALA A 41 -3.63 -1.68 9.81
CA ALA A 41 -4.36 -1.36 8.58
C ALA A 41 -5.75 -0.82 8.95
N GLY A 42 -6.20 0.18 8.20
CA GLY A 42 -7.57 0.68 8.24
C GLY A 42 -8.50 -0.17 7.37
N ILE A 43 -9.80 0.00 7.55
CA ILE A 43 -10.84 -0.62 6.74
C ILE A 43 -11.70 0.50 6.18
N CYS A 44 -11.78 0.58 4.86
CA CYS A 44 -12.54 1.59 4.15
C CYS A 44 -13.75 0.96 3.46
N SER A 45 -14.77 1.78 3.18
CA SER A 45 -15.93 1.35 2.37
C SER A 45 -15.52 0.80 1.01
N THR A 46 -14.40 1.28 0.43
CA THR A 46 -13.85 0.77 -0.82
C THR A 46 -13.50 -0.72 -0.73
N ASP A 47 -12.98 -1.20 0.40
CA ASP A 47 -12.67 -2.63 0.58
C ASP A 47 -13.96 -3.47 0.50
N LEU A 48 -15.06 -2.96 1.05
CA LEU A 48 -16.37 -3.62 0.99
C LEU A 48 -16.95 -3.66 -0.43
N GLU A 49 -16.75 -2.59 -1.21
CA GLU A 49 -17.18 -2.55 -2.61
C GLU A 49 -16.34 -3.48 -3.50
N ILE A 50 -15.04 -3.61 -3.22
CA ILE A 50 -14.16 -4.57 -3.90
C ILE A 50 -14.65 -6.00 -3.70
N ILE A 51 -15.06 -6.36 -2.47
CA ILE A 51 -15.63 -7.69 -2.18
C ILE A 51 -16.90 -7.95 -3.03
N LYS A 52 -17.66 -6.89 -3.36
CA LYS A 52 -18.85 -6.98 -4.24
C LYS A 52 -18.50 -6.97 -5.74
N GLY A 53 -17.23 -6.90 -6.11
CA GLY A 53 -16.76 -6.94 -7.49
C GLY A 53 -16.34 -5.58 -8.07
N TYR A 54 -16.27 -4.51 -7.27
CA TYR A 54 -15.74 -3.23 -7.72
C TYR A 54 -14.31 -3.37 -8.29
N PHE A 55 -14.06 -2.76 -9.44
CA PHE A 55 -12.84 -2.91 -10.26
C PHE A 55 -12.46 -4.34 -10.68
N GLY A 56 -13.25 -5.36 -10.33
CA GLY A 56 -12.86 -6.76 -10.55
C GLY A 56 -11.52 -7.12 -9.89
N PHE A 57 -11.16 -6.46 -8.80
CA PHE A 57 -9.86 -6.64 -8.15
C PHE A 57 -9.76 -8.03 -7.50
N GLU A 58 -8.62 -8.68 -7.74
CA GLU A 58 -8.22 -9.91 -7.05
C GLU A 58 -6.82 -9.70 -6.45
N GLY A 59 -6.64 -10.06 -5.19
CA GLY A 59 -5.40 -9.82 -4.47
C GLY A 59 -5.59 -9.53 -3.00
N ILE A 60 -4.57 -8.94 -2.38
CA ILE A 60 -4.58 -8.51 -0.98
C ILE A 60 -5.31 -7.16 -0.88
N LEU A 61 -6.24 -7.03 0.07
CA LEU A 61 -6.98 -5.78 0.32
C LEU A 61 -6.17 -4.74 1.11
N GLY A 62 -6.74 -3.54 1.25
CA GLY A 62 -6.25 -2.49 2.13
C GLY A 62 -5.34 -1.47 1.48
N HIS A 63 -5.70 -0.22 1.65
CA HIS A 63 -4.98 0.96 1.15
C HIS A 63 -4.67 1.98 2.26
N GLU A 64 -5.17 1.75 3.47
CA GLU A 64 -4.90 2.55 4.66
C GLU A 64 -4.00 1.75 5.60
N PHE A 65 -2.80 2.23 5.91
CA PHE A 65 -1.91 1.51 6.82
C PHE A 65 -0.88 2.39 7.52
N VAL A 66 -0.34 1.87 8.62
CA VAL A 66 0.92 2.31 9.24
C VAL A 66 1.82 1.09 9.34
N GLY A 67 3.11 1.27 9.02
CA GLY A 67 4.09 0.21 9.14
C GLY A 67 5.49 0.72 9.41
N GLN A 68 6.44 -0.20 9.44
CA GLN A 68 7.86 0.09 9.62
C GLN A 68 8.68 -0.45 8.46
N VAL A 69 9.56 0.37 7.89
CA VAL A 69 10.43 -0.06 6.79
C VAL A 69 11.45 -1.07 7.31
N ALA A 70 11.40 -2.29 6.80
CA ALA A 70 12.31 -3.37 7.16
C ALA A 70 13.46 -3.56 6.17
N GLN A 71 13.23 -3.27 4.88
CA GLN A 71 14.26 -3.34 3.85
C GLN A 71 14.06 -2.21 2.83
N CYS A 72 15.13 -1.55 2.43
CA CYS A 72 15.14 -0.50 1.41
C CYS A 72 16.57 -0.31 0.90
N ASP A 73 16.74 0.11 -0.35
CA ASP A 73 18.05 0.50 -0.89
C ASP A 73 18.51 1.88 -0.36
N GLN A 74 17.59 2.64 0.23
CA GLN A 74 17.81 3.98 0.77
C GLN A 74 17.86 3.92 2.32
N PRO A 75 19.06 3.94 2.95
CA PRO A 75 19.23 3.63 4.37
C PRO A 75 18.48 4.56 5.32
N GLN A 76 18.23 5.81 4.92
CA GLN A 76 17.51 6.79 5.73
C GLN A 76 16.07 6.38 6.09
N TRP A 77 15.49 5.47 5.29
CA TRP A 77 14.16 4.93 5.54
C TRP A 77 14.15 3.74 6.49
N LEU A 78 15.27 3.02 6.66
CA LEU A 78 15.29 1.79 7.46
C LEU A 78 14.87 2.05 8.91
N GLY A 79 13.90 1.27 9.40
CA GLY A 79 13.36 1.40 10.75
C GLY A 79 12.36 2.54 10.94
N LYS A 80 12.15 3.42 9.96
CA LYS A 80 11.18 4.52 10.05
C LYS A 80 9.75 3.99 10.07
N ARG A 81 8.91 4.65 10.87
CA ARG A 81 7.45 4.49 10.83
C ARG A 81 6.92 5.25 9.62
N VAL A 82 6.09 4.60 8.82
CA VAL A 82 5.65 5.14 7.54
C VAL A 82 4.17 4.88 7.28
N VAL A 83 3.58 5.80 6.53
CA VAL A 83 2.34 5.65 5.75
C VAL A 83 2.72 5.84 4.27
N ALA A 84 1.77 5.66 3.36
CA ALA A 84 2.02 5.91 1.94
C ALA A 84 0.84 6.53 1.21
N SER A 85 1.12 7.29 0.15
CA SER A 85 0.11 7.56 -0.87
C SER A 85 -0.16 6.28 -1.68
N ILE A 86 -1.39 6.11 -2.15
CA ILE A 86 -1.86 4.83 -2.69
C ILE A 86 -1.73 4.69 -4.21
N ASN A 87 -1.50 5.80 -4.91
CA ASN A 87 -1.38 5.83 -6.37
C ASN A 87 0.09 5.64 -6.78
N PHE A 88 0.39 4.56 -7.47
CA PHE A 88 1.72 4.22 -7.95
C PHE A 88 1.79 4.38 -9.46
N ALA A 89 2.78 5.13 -9.93
CA ALA A 89 3.10 5.23 -11.35
C ALA A 89 4.60 5.46 -11.54
N ASP A 90 5.06 5.41 -12.79
CA ASP A 90 6.44 5.78 -13.10
C ASP A 90 6.59 7.30 -13.07
N ALA A 91 7.37 7.81 -12.11
CA ALA A 91 7.64 9.24 -11.98
C ALA A 91 8.54 9.79 -13.11
N MET A 92 9.17 8.91 -13.91
CA MET A 92 10.06 9.27 -15.01
C MET A 92 9.37 9.21 -16.38
N SER A 93 8.08 8.83 -16.43
CA SER A 93 7.33 8.81 -17.68
C SER A 93 7.06 10.24 -18.18
N PRO A 94 6.93 10.45 -19.51
CA PRO A 94 6.49 11.73 -20.06
C PRO A 94 5.15 12.21 -19.49
N GLU A 95 4.22 11.28 -19.27
CA GLU A 95 2.86 11.53 -18.80
C GLU A 95 2.82 12.02 -17.34
N TYR A 96 3.84 11.68 -16.54
CA TYR A 96 3.90 12.11 -15.14
C TYR A 96 3.86 13.63 -14.98
N SER A 97 4.51 14.36 -15.90
CA SER A 97 4.56 15.83 -15.86
C SER A 97 3.19 16.50 -16.01
N GLU A 98 2.25 15.83 -16.69
CA GLU A 98 0.90 16.32 -16.95
C GLU A 98 -0.09 15.83 -15.89
N PHE A 99 0.01 14.56 -15.47
CA PHE A 99 -1.03 13.91 -14.67
C PHE A 99 -0.66 13.63 -13.21
N GLY A 100 0.62 13.73 -12.84
CA GLY A 100 1.11 13.26 -11.54
C GLY A 100 0.85 11.76 -11.33
N PHE A 101 0.89 11.29 -10.08
CA PHE A 101 0.59 9.87 -9.76
C PHE A 101 -0.92 9.59 -9.82
N GLU A 102 -1.72 10.55 -9.37
CA GLU A 102 -3.14 10.41 -9.09
C GLU A 102 -3.98 10.20 -10.35
N HIS A 103 -3.57 10.79 -11.47
CA HIS A 103 -4.29 10.70 -12.74
C HIS A 103 -3.46 10.01 -13.84
N HIS A 104 -2.32 9.40 -13.48
CA HIS A 104 -1.48 8.72 -14.44
C HIS A 104 -2.26 7.61 -15.17
N PRO A 105 -2.19 7.52 -16.51
CA PRO A 105 -2.96 6.54 -17.30
C PRO A 105 -2.61 5.08 -16.96
N HIS A 106 -1.38 4.85 -16.52
CA HIS A 106 -0.89 3.54 -16.09
C HIS A 106 -0.80 3.38 -14.56
N ARG A 107 -1.56 4.17 -13.79
CA ARG A 107 -1.49 4.06 -12.33
C ARG A 107 -1.96 2.71 -11.83
N GLN A 108 -1.26 2.20 -10.83
CA GLN A 108 -1.74 1.16 -9.95
C GLN A 108 -2.23 1.81 -8.66
N VAL A 109 -3.18 1.18 -7.98
CA VAL A 109 -3.73 1.68 -6.71
C VAL A 109 -3.61 0.57 -5.69
N LEU A 110 -2.86 0.82 -4.62
CA LEU A 110 -2.62 -0.12 -3.53
C LEU A 110 -3.94 -0.75 -3.06
N GLY A 111 -4.04 -2.08 -3.07
CA GLY A 111 -5.23 -2.81 -2.60
C GLY A 111 -6.53 -2.57 -3.35
N ILE A 112 -6.49 -1.89 -4.52
CA ILE A 112 -7.68 -1.49 -5.29
C ILE A 112 -7.54 -1.82 -6.79
N HIS A 113 -6.40 -1.52 -7.41
CA HIS A 113 -6.20 -1.67 -8.85
C HIS A 113 -4.77 -2.11 -9.19
N ASN A 114 -4.62 -3.34 -9.69
CA ASN A 114 -3.34 -3.89 -10.17
C ASN A 114 -2.19 -3.88 -9.16
N ARG A 115 -2.48 -3.83 -7.85
CA ARG A 115 -1.47 -3.84 -6.79
C ARG A 115 -2.02 -4.44 -5.50
N ASP A 116 -1.33 -5.44 -4.96
CA ASP A 116 -1.63 -6.02 -3.64
C ASP A 116 -1.52 -4.96 -2.53
N GLY A 117 -2.48 -4.99 -1.60
CA GLY A 117 -2.65 -4.02 -0.52
C GLY A 117 -1.93 -4.35 0.79
N ALA A 118 -2.29 -3.60 1.82
CA ALA A 118 -1.63 -3.57 3.13
C ALA A 118 -2.32 -4.42 4.23
N MET A 119 -3.44 -5.09 3.96
CA MET A 119 -4.02 -6.09 4.89
C MET A 119 -3.22 -7.41 4.86
N ALA A 120 -1.91 -7.31 5.10
CA ALA A 120 -0.96 -8.40 5.15
C ALA A 120 0.19 -8.07 6.11
N GLN A 121 0.99 -9.04 6.51
CA GLN A 121 2.13 -8.76 7.40
C GLN A 121 3.22 -7.90 6.74
N TRP A 122 3.34 -8.00 5.41
CA TRP A 122 4.35 -7.30 4.62
C TRP A 122 3.74 -6.72 3.35
N VAL A 123 4.20 -5.53 2.96
CA VAL A 123 3.81 -4.87 1.71
C VAL A 123 5.03 -4.18 1.09
N CYS A 124 5.13 -4.21 -0.24
CA CYS A 124 6.13 -3.46 -0.97
C CYS A 124 5.55 -2.11 -1.43
N ILE A 125 6.23 -1.02 -1.09
CA ILE A 125 5.78 0.35 -1.41
C ILE A 125 6.92 1.07 -2.15
N PRO A 126 6.66 1.75 -3.27
CA PRO A 126 7.66 2.61 -3.88
C PRO A 126 8.13 3.68 -2.90
N VAL A 127 9.44 3.90 -2.81
CA VAL A 127 10.01 4.84 -1.83
C VAL A 127 9.49 6.26 -2.05
N ALA A 128 9.18 6.63 -3.30
CA ALA A 128 8.59 7.93 -3.65
C ALA A 128 7.19 8.16 -3.06
N ASN A 129 6.51 7.10 -2.65
CA ASN A 129 5.17 7.17 -2.07
C ASN A 129 5.19 7.15 -0.53
N LEU A 130 6.35 6.97 0.10
CA LEU A 130 6.45 6.90 1.55
C LEU A 130 6.41 8.28 2.20
N TYR A 131 5.71 8.35 3.31
CA TYR A 131 5.74 9.49 4.22
C TYR A 131 6.11 9.01 5.61
N GLU A 132 7.12 9.64 6.22
CA GLU A 132 7.51 9.34 7.60
C GLU A 132 6.41 9.81 8.56
N VAL A 133 6.05 8.95 9.50
CA VAL A 133 5.12 9.27 10.58
C VAL A 133 5.89 9.97 11.70
N PRO A 134 5.48 11.19 12.12
CA PRO A 134 6.10 11.89 13.24
C PRO A 134 6.10 11.04 14.53
N GLU A 135 7.16 11.19 15.33
CA GLU A 135 7.33 10.40 16.55
C GLU A 135 6.19 10.58 17.56
N ASP A 136 5.63 11.79 17.64
CA ASP A 136 4.55 12.17 18.55
C ASP A 136 3.14 11.78 18.05
N LEU A 137 3.02 11.33 16.80
CA LEU A 137 1.76 10.91 16.21
C LEU A 137 1.57 9.40 16.40
N SER A 138 0.54 8.97 17.13
CA SER A 138 0.23 7.53 17.32
C SER A 138 -0.17 6.82 16.03
N ASP A 139 0.10 5.52 15.90
CA ASP A 139 -0.34 4.70 14.75
C ASP A 139 -1.85 4.77 14.50
N ARG A 140 -2.67 4.79 15.56
CA ARG A 140 -4.15 4.92 15.45
C ARG A 140 -4.62 6.22 14.82
N ARG A 141 -3.79 7.27 14.84
CA ARG A 141 -4.07 8.54 14.16
C ARG A 141 -3.46 8.53 12.75
N ALA A 142 -2.22 8.06 12.64
CA ALA A 142 -1.50 8.01 11.37
C ALA A 142 -2.19 7.09 10.34
N VAL A 143 -2.91 6.04 10.77
CA VAL A 143 -3.64 5.16 9.83
C VAL A 143 -4.69 5.91 9.01
N PHE A 144 -5.22 7.02 9.52
CA PHE A 144 -6.19 7.87 8.82
C PHE A 144 -5.53 8.85 7.83
N THR A 145 -4.22 8.81 7.60
CA THR A 145 -3.57 9.74 6.67
C THR A 145 -4.14 9.65 5.26
N GLU A 146 -4.39 8.46 4.75
CA GLU A 146 -5.00 8.26 3.41
C GLU A 146 -6.42 8.86 3.32
N PRO A 147 -7.38 8.51 4.20
CA PRO A 147 -8.74 9.03 4.06
C PRO A 147 -8.80 10.54 4.31
N VAL A 148 -7.92 11.09 5.16
CA VAL A 148 -7.80 12.54 5.32
C VAL A 148 -7.24 13.20 4.05
N ALA A 149 -6.22 12.62 3.41
CA ALA A 149 -5.69 13.13 2.16
C ALA A 149 -6.74 13.12 1.04
N ALA A 150 -7.53 12.04 0.93
CA ALA A 150 -8.64 11.93 0.00
C ALA A 150 -9.71 13.02 0.25
N ALA A 151 -10.09 13.23 1.52
CA ALA A 151 -11.06 14.27 1.89
C ALA A 151 -10.55 15.69 1.57
N LEU A 152 -9.28 15.98 1.84
CA LEU A 152 -8.69 17.28 1.55
C LEU A 152 -8.61 17.58 0.05
N ARG A 153 -8.41 16.55 -0.79
CA ARG A 153 -8.34 16.71 -2.25
C ARG A 153 -9.65 17.18 -2.88
N ILE A 154 -10.80 16.92 -2.25
CA ILE A 154 -12.11 17.42 -2.70
C ILE A 154 -12.27 18.92 -2.41
N ALA A 155 -11.54 19.44 -1.42
CA ALA A 155 -11.67 20.81 -0.94
C ALA A 155 -10.76 21.83 -1.65
N VAL A 156 -10.04 21.42 -2.71
CA VAL A 156 -9.09 22.23 -3.49
C VAL A 156 -9.45 22.19 -4.96
#